data_AF-A0A3B9LHK5-F1
#
_entry.id   AF-A0A3B9LHK5-F1
#
_cell.length_a   1.000
_cell.length_b   1.000
_cell.length_c   1.000
_cell.angle_alpha   90.00
_cell.angle_beta   90.00
_cell.angle_gamma   90.00
#
_symmetry.space_group_name_H-M   'P 1'
#
loop_
_entity.id
_entity.type
_entity.pdbx_description
1 polymer ?
#
loop_
_entity_poly.entity_id
_entity_poly.type
_entity_poly.pdbx_seq_one_letter_code
_entity_poly.pdbx_strand_id
1 'polypeptide(L)'
;MNVYLDSSVLLRRLRREAAPIAGWARWKHAYASVILRVEVLRTIDRMRLSGSVADDQVAELSTSAHAVFDALDFVPLNAPILARAAQSFRTALGTLDALHLATALWLVQNADVDLTLLTHDSELALAARSVNLPVQGV
;
A
#
# COMPACT_ATOMS: atom_id res chain seq x y z
N MET A 1 -17.32 -2.01 -1.39
CA MET A 1 -16.10 -2.72 -1.82
C MET A 1 -15.06 -2.64 -0.71
N ASN A 2 -14.35 -3.73 -0.43
CA ASN A 2 -13.15 -3.70 0.40
C ASN A 2 -11.93 -3.45 -0.49
N VAL A 3 -10.93 -2.76 0.05
CA VAL A 3 -9.72 -2.43 -0.71
C VAL A 3 -8.47 -2.77 0.09
N TYR A 4 -7.40 -3.08 -0.62
CA TYR A 4 -6.06 -3.17 -0.05
C TYR A 4 -5.21 -2.04 -0.62
N LEU A 5 -4.53 -1.27 0.22
CA LEU A 5 -3.67 -0.16 -0.18
C LEU A 5 -2.21 -0.57 -0.06
N ASP A 6 -1.43 -0.30 -1.11
CA ASP A 6 0.02 -0.18 -0.99
C ASP A 6 0.42 1.26 -0.58
N SER A 7 1.72 1.47 -0.36
CA SER A 7 2.23 2.81 0.00
C SER A 7 2.15 3.81 -1.15
N SER A 8 2.22 3.38 -2.41
CA SER A 8 2.20 4.26 -3.58
C SER A 8 0.90 5.08 -3.65
N VAL A 9 -0.24 4.48 -3.29
CA VAL A 9 -1.55 5.15 -3.22
C VAL A 9 -1.58 6.27 -2.19
N LEU A 10 -1.08 6.02 -0.98
CA LEU A 10 -1.06 7.04 0.08
C LEU A 10 -0.04 8.13 -0.24
N LEU A 11 1.15 7.77 -0.70
CA LEU A 11 2.20 8.73 -1.05
C LEU A 11 1.75 9.67 -2.17
N ARG A 12 1.13 9.13 -3.22
CA ARG A 12 0.58 9.93 -4.31
C ARG A 12 -0.44 10.95 -3.80
N ARG A 13 -1.32 10.52 -2.89
CA ARG A 13 -2.31 11.41 -2.25
C ARG A 13 -1.66 12.50 -1.40
N LEU A 14 -0.74 12.13 -0.51
CA LEU A 14 -0.06 13.08 0.37
C LEU A 14 0.69 14.15 -0.43
N ARG A 15 1.28 13.76 -1.55
CA ARG A 15 2.03 14.63 -2.45
C ARG A 15 1.16 15.40 -3.45
N ARG A 16 -0.17 15.22 -3.42
CA ARG A 16 -1.14 15.83 -4.35
C ARG A 16 -0.76 15.64 -5.82
N GLU A 17 -0.19 14.48 -6.13
CA GLU A 17 0.17 14.09 -7.48
C GLU A 17 -1.07 13.82 -8.34
N ALA A 18 -0.92 13.91 -9.66
CA ALA A 18 -2.02 13.73 -10.61
C ALA A 18 -2.60 12.30 -10.59
N ALA A 19 -3.84 12.17 -11.05
CA ALA A 19 -4.58 10.90 -11.14
C ALA A 19 -4.65 10.11 -9.82
N PRO A 20 -5.16 10.70 -8.71
CA PRO A 20 -5.40 9.95 -7.49
C PRO A 20 -6.50 8.90 -7.68
N ILE A 21 -6.54 7.90 -6.80
CA ILE A 21 -7.62 6.90 -6.79
C ILE A 21 -9.00 7.59 -6.71
N ALA A 22 -9.83 7.32 -7.72
CA ALA A 22 -11.22 7.77 -7.76
C ALA A 22 -12.03 7.15 -6.61
N GLY A 23 -12.92 7.94 -6.00
CA GLY A 23 -13.76 7.46 -4.90
C GLY A 23 -13.00 7.23 -3.57
N TRP A 24 -11.93 8.00 -3.34
CA TRP A 24 -11.17 7.96 -2.08
C TRP A 24 -12.07 7.91 -0.84
N ALA A 25 -11.77 6.99 0.07
CA ALA A 25 -12.49 6.80 1.33
C ALA A 25 -14.00 6.51 1.20
N ARG A 26 -14.49 6.11 0.01
CA ARG A 26 -15.86 5.59 -0.19
C ARG A 26 -15.93 4.06 -0.13
N TRP A 27 -14.93 3.43 0.49
CA TRP A 27 -14.82 1.98 0.62
C TRP A 27 -15.49 1.50 1.90
N LYS A 28 -15.83 0.20 1.96
CA LYS A 28 -16.42 -0.41 3.15
C LYS A 28 -15.35 -0.65 4.23
N HIS A 29 -14.25 -1.25 3.82
CA HIS A 29 -13.04 -1.48 4.63
C HIS A 29 -11.81 -1.20 3.77
N ALA A 30 -10.75 -0.74 4.41
CA ALA A 30 -9.47 -0.44 3.78
C ALA A 30 -8.36 -1.11 4.56
N TYR A 31 -7.74 -2.10 3.94
CA TYR A 31 -6.65 -2.89 4.52
C TYR A 31 -5.30 -2.38 4.02
N ALA A 32 -4.27 -2.57 4.81
CA ALA A 32 -2.89 -2.40 4.39
C ALA A 32 -1.98 -3.34 5.18
N SER A 33 -0.83 -3.71 4.61
CA SER A 33 0.20 -4.33 5.45
C SER A 33 0.85 -3.30 6.37
N VAL A 34 1.29 -3.73 7.55
CA VAL A 34 2.02 -2.88 8.51
C VAL A 34 3.25 -2.20 7.92
N ILE A 35 3.83 -2.76 6.85
CA ILE A 35 4.95 -2.15 6.12
C ILE A 35 4.59 -0.81 5.47
N LEU A 36 3.33 -0.56 5.10
CA LEU A 36 2.91 0.72 4.51
C LEU A 36 3.34 1.91 5.37
N ARG A 37 3.26 1.78 6.71
CA ARG A 37 3.70 2.82 7.66
C ARG A 37 5.19 3.10 7.51
N VAL A 38 6.00 2.06 7.39
CA VAL A 38 7.46 2.16 7.24
C VAL A 38 7.80 2.86 5.94
N GLU A 39 7.20 2.46 4.82
CA GLU A 39 7.48 3.03 3.50
C GLU A 39 7.09 4.50 3.42
N VAL A 40 5.91 4.85 3.96
CA VAL A 40 5.41 6.22 3.95
C VAL A 40 6.29 7.13 4.80
N LEU A 41 6.56 6.74 6.05
CA LEU A 41 7.37 7.55 6.97
C LEU A 41 8.84 7.65 6.51
N ARG A 42 9.41 6.59 5.92
CA ARG A 42 10.76 6.65 5.34
C ARG A 42 10.82 7.50 4.09
N THR A 43 9.74 7.55 3.31
CA THR A 43 9.66 8.44 2.16
C THR A 43 9.58 9.91 2.58
N ILE A 44 8.76 10.24 3.59
CA ILE A 44 8.71 11.60 4.16
C ILE A 44 10.10 12.01 4.69
N ASP A 45 10.77 11.12 5.44
CA ASP A 45 12.10 11.39 5.98
C ASP A 45 13.15 11.57 4.87
N ARG A 46 13.10 10.78 3.79
CA ARG A 46 13.96 10.97 2.62
C ARG A 46 13.70 12.32 1.92
N MET A 47 12.44 12.76 1.85
CA MET A 47 12.11 14.08 1.31
C MET A 47 12.70 15.20 2.17
N ARG A 48 12.65 15.06 3.50
CA ARG A 48 13.30 15.99 4.44
C ARG A 48 14.82 16.03 4.23
N LEU A 49 15.47 14.87 4.23
CA LEU A 49 16.94 14.75 4.10
C LEU A 49 17.46 15.26 2.76
N SER A 50 16.66 15.17 1.69
CA SER A 50 17.01 15.72 0.37
C SER A 50 16.71 17.22 0.23
N GLY A 51 16.12 17.87 1.25
CA GLY A 51 15.68 19.26 1.17
C GLY A 51 14.46 19.49 0.26
N SER A 52 13.77 18.42 -0.13
CA SER A 52 12.58 18.51 -0.99
C SER A 52 11.35 19.06 -0.25
N VAL A 53 11.36 19.01 1.08
CA VAL A 53 10.32 19.56 1.96
C VAL A 53 10.96 20.18 3.20
N ALA A 54 10.40 21.28 3.69
CA ALA A 54 10.79 21.95 4.92
C ALA A 54 10.16 21.28 6.17
N ASP A 55 10.66 21.62 7.36
CA ASP A 55 10.25 20.96 8.62
C ASP A 55 8.76 21.14 8.94
N ASP A 56 8.17 22.28 8.59
CA ASP A 56 6.72 22.53 8.70
C ASP A 56 5.91 21.59 7.78
N GLN A 57 6.36 21.42 6.53
CA GLN A 57 5.75 20.50 5.57
C GLN A 57 5.90 19.03 6.00
N VAL A 58 7.00 18.67 6.65
CA VAL A 58 7.19 17.33 7.24
C VAL A 58 6.16 17.06 8.33
N ALA A 59 5.90 18.05 9.19
CA ALA A 59 4.87 17.94 10.22
C ALA A 59 3.47 17.75 9.59
N GLU A 60 3.12 18.55 8.58
CA GLU A 60 1.84 18.43 7.87
C GLU A 60 1.65 17.07 7.18
N LEU A 61 2.68 16.60 6.47
CA LEU A 61 2.68 15.29 5.81
C LEU A 61 2.55 14.16 6.83
N SER A 62 3.28 14.25 7.94
CA SER A 62 3.24 13.25 9.00
C SER A 62 1.86 13.20 9.65
N THR A 63 1.28 14.34 10.02
CA THR A 63 -0.08 14.41 10.58
C THR A 63 -1.11 13.84 9.61
N SER A 64 -1.02 14.20 8.32
CA SER A 64 -1.91 13.69 7.29
C SER A 64 -1.77 12.17 7.08
N ALA A 65 -0.55 11.64 7.14
CA ALA A 65 -0.30 10.21 7.04
C ALA A 65 -0.90 9.44 8.23
N HIS A 66 -0.71 9.93 9.46
CA HIS A 66 -1.26 9.30 10.66
C HIS A 66 -2.79 9.28 10.65
N ALA A 67 -3.43 10.37 10.20
CA ALA A 67 -4.89 10.39 10.04
C ALA A 67 -5.40 9.30 9.09
N VAL A 68 -4.64 8.96 8.04
CA VAL A 68 -4.97 7.82 7.18
C VAL A 68 -4.68 6.50 7.88
N PHE A 69 -3.57 6.37 8.59
CA PHE A 69 -3.23 5.15 9.33
C PHE A 69 -4.31 4.77 10.35
N ASP A 70 -4.91 5.76 11.01
CA ASP A 70 -5.98 5.53 12.00
C ASP A 70 -7.28 5.00 11.35
N ALA A 71 -7.43 5.15 10.04
CA ALA A 71 -8.57 4.68 9.27
C ALA A 71 -8.32 3.35 8.52
N LEU A 72 -7.11 2.78 8.62
CA LEU A 72 -6.73 1.53 7.93
C LEU A 72 -6.73 0.34 8.89
N ASP A 73 -7.28 -0.77 8.40
CA ASP A 73 -7.17 -2.08 9.03
C ASP A 73 -5.80 -2.70 8.70
N PHE A 74 -4.83 -2.51 9.59
CA PHE A 74 -3.47 -3.00 9.39
C PHE A 74 -3.34 -4.51 9.62
N VAL A 75 -2.78 -5.19 8.63
CA VAL A 75 -2.46 -6.62 8.71
C VAL A 75 -0.99 -6.80 9.13
N PRO A 76 -0.72 -7.43 10.29
CA PRO A 76 0.64 -7.71 10.72
C PRO A 76 1.30 -8.75 9.82
N LEU A 77 2.61 -8.61 9.61
CA LEU A 77 3.39 -9.65 8.96
C LEU A 77 3.46 -10.87 9.89
N ASN A 78 3.06 -12.02 9.38
CA ASN A 78 3.13 -13.31 10.07
C ASN A 78 3.92 -14.32 9.22
N ALA A 79 4.24 -15.47 9.82
CA ALA A 79 5.05 -16.49 9.14
C ALA A 79 4.47 -16.93 7.79
N PRO A 80 3.14 -17.19 7.64
CA PRO A 80 2.54 -17.48 6.33
C PRO A 80 2.73 -16.37 5.28
N ILE A 81 2.55 -15.10 5.65
CA ILE A 81 2.75 -13.97 4.74
C ILE A 81 4.21 -13.90 4.29
N LEU A 82 5.15 -14.01 5.23
CA LEU A 82 6.59 -13.99 4.94
C LEU A 82 7.00 -15.15 4.02
N ALA A 83 6.52 -16.36 4.31
CA ALA A 83 6.77 -17.53 3.49
C ALA A 83 6.22 -17.37 2.07
N ARG A 84 5.01 -16.81 1.93
CA ARG A 84 4.43 -16.54 0.60
C ARG A 84 5.21 -15.47 -0.16
N ALA A 85 5.64 -14.40 0.52
CA ALA A 85 6.43 -13.34 -0.11
C ALA A 85 7.82 -13.82 -0.58
N ALA A 86 8.40 -14.82 0.10
CA ALA A 86 9.68 -15.43 -0.28
C ALA A 86 9.59 -16.38 -1.49
N GLN A 87 8.39 -16.76 -1.92
CA GLN A 87 8.18 -17.61 -3.09
C GLN A 87 8.17 -16.77 -4.38
N SER A 88 8.50 -17.41 -5.50
CA SER A 88 8.45 -16.77 -6.82
C SER A 88 7.05 -16.27 -7.16
N PHE A 89 7.00 -15.07 -7.74
CA PHE A 89 5.83 -14.54 -8.45
C PHE A 89 6.02 -14.72 -9.96
N ARG A 90 4.94 -14.58 -10.73
CA ARG A 90 4.98 -14.70 -12.20
C ARG A 90 5.68 -13.52 -12.87
N THR A 91 5.87 -12.43 -12.14
CA THR A 91 6.57 -11.22 -12.57
C THR A 91 7.65 -10.86 -11.56
N ALA A 92 8.62 -10.05 -11.98
CA ALA A 92 9.58 -9.47 -11.05
C ALA A 92 8.83 -8.56 -10.06
N LEU A 93 9.14 -8.70 -8.78
CA LEU A 93 8.66 -7.83 -7.72
C LEU A 93 9.81 -7.52 -6.77
N GLY A 94 9.88 -6.27 -6.32
CA GLY A 94 10.69 -5.90 -5.17
C GLY A 94 10.20 -6.60 -3.89
N THR A 95 11.08 -6.71 -2.90
CA THR A 95 10.76 -7.38 -1.63
C THR A 95 9.52 -6.78 -0.94
N LEU A 96 9.37 -5.45 -0.96
CA LEU A 96 8.26 -4.78 -0.28
C LEU A 96 6.93 -4.98 -1.02
N ASP A 97 6.94 -4.95 -2.35
CA ASP A 97 5.77 -5.26 -3.18
C ASP A 97 5.35 -6.72 -3.06
N ALA A 98 6.32 -7.64 -2.97
CA ALA A 98 6.07 -9.05 -2.68
C ALA A 98 5.38 -9.23 -1.32
N LEU A 99 5.79 -8.46 -0.29
CA LEU A 99 5.13 -8.46 1.02
C LEU A 99 3.71 -7.89 0.95
N HIS A 100 3.51 -6.81 0.19
CA HIS A 100 2.17 -6.25 -0.05
C HIS A 100 1.25 -7.26 -0.70
N LEU A 101 1.67 -7.84 -1.83
CA LEU A 101 0.87 -8.82 -2.56
C LEU A 101 0.62 -10.08 -1.73
N ALA A 102 1.63 -10.60 -1.02
CA ALA A 102 1.46 -11.75 -0.13
C ALA A 102 0.44 -11.47 0.99
N THR A 103 0.44 -10.26 1.53
CA THR A 103 -0.53 -9.85 2.57
C THR A 103 -1.94 -9.76 1.99
N ALA A 104 -2.11 -9.17 0.80
CA ALA A 104 -3.41 -9.08 0.14
C ALA A 104 -3.97 -10.47 -0.19
N LEU A 105 -3.13 -11.38 -0.71
CA LEU A 105 -3.52 -12.77 -0.96
C LEU A 105 -3.87 -13.52 0.33
N TRP A 106 -3.15 -13.27 1.41
CA TRP A 106 -3.47 -13.88 2.70
C TRP A 106 -4.86 -13.49 3.20
N LEU A 107 -5.26 -12.22 3.05
CA LEU A 107 -6.62 -11.74 3.39
C LEU A 107 -7.69 -12.44 2.55
N VAL A 108 -7.49 -12.52 1.23
CA VAL A 108 -8.44 -13.20 0.33
C VAL A 108 -8.59 -14.68 0.72
N GLN A 109 -7.50 -15.36 1.05
CA GLN A 109 -7.49 -16.80 1.28
C GLN A 109 -7.92 -17.22 2.69
N ASN A 110 -7.56 -16.43 3.71
CA ASN A 110 -7.72 -16.83 5.11
C ASN A 110 -8.84 -16.08 5.83
N ALA A 111 -9.18 -14.87 5.37
CA ALA A 111 -10.24 -14.05 5.94
C ALA A 111 -11.48 -13.97 5.04
N ASP A 112 -11.48 -14.68 3.89
CA ASP A 112 -12.56 -14.67 2.89
C ASP A 112 -13.00 -13.25 2.48
N VAL A 113 -12.02 -12.34 2.41
CA VAL A 113 -12.25 -10.94 2.08
C VAL A 113 -12.09 -10.75 0.58
N ASP A 114 -13.20 -10.54 -0.12
CA ASP A 114 -13.15 -10.00 -1.48
C ASP A 114 -12.66 -8.55 -1.43
N LEU A 115 -11.51 -8.29 -2.05
CA LEU A 115 -10.85 -6.99 -2.07
C LEU A 115 -10.27 -6.65 -3.44
N THR A 116 -10.19 -5.35 -3.71
CA THR A 116 -9.45 -4.79 -4.83
C THR A 116 -8.13 -4.18 -4.35
N LEU A 117 -7.02 -4.54 -4.98
CA LEU A 117 -5.72 -3.91 -4.75
C LEU A 117 -5.70 -2.52 -5.37
N LEU A 118 -5.37 -1.52 -4.56
CA LEU A 118 -5.10 -0.16 -4.97
C LEU A 118 -3.59 0.04 -5.02
N THR A 119 -3.07 0.35 -6.20
CA THR A 119 -1.63 0.62 -6.42
C THR A 119 -1.43 1.59 -7.57
N HIS A 120 -0.38 2.41 -7.55
CA HIS A 120 0.12 3.16 -8.70
C HIS A 120 1.44 2.56 -9.25
N ASP A 121 1.84 1.41 -8.74
CA ASP A 121 2.98 0.66 -9.22
C ASP A 121 2.53 -0.35 -10.29
N SER A 122 3.05 -0.19 -11.51
CA SER A 122 2.69 -1.04 -12.64
C SER A 122 3.18 -2.48 -12.50
N GLU A 123 4.31 -2.71 -11.83
CA GLU A 123 4.86 -4.06 -11.61
C GLU A 123 4.01 -4.80 -10.58
N LEU A 124 3.65 -4.15 -9.46
CA LEU A 124 2.74 -4.70 -8.46
C LEU A 124 1.35 -4.96 -9.05
N ALA A 125 0.82 -4.03 -9.84
CA ALA A 125 -0.46 -4.20 -10.54
C ALA A 125 -0.45 -5.42 -11.48
N LEU A 126 0.62 -5.60 -12.26
CA LEU A 126 0.75 -6.73 -13.16
C LEU A 126 0.85 -8.05 -12.38
N ALA A 127 1.62 -8.08 -11.30
CA ALA A 127 1.76 -9.25 -10.45
C ALA A 127 0.42 -9.66 -9.82
N ALA A 128 -0.35 -8.70 -9.31
CA ALA A 128 -1.66 -8.91 -8.72
C ALA A 128 -2.67 -9.47 -9.74
N ARG A 129 -2.73 -8.89 -10.95
CA ARG A 129 -3.56 -9.43 -12.05
C ARG A 129 -3.16 -10.84 -12.42
N SER A 130 -1.86 -11.17 -12.38
CA SER A 130 -1.36 -12.52 -12.70
C SER A 130 -1.86 -13.61 -11.75
N VAL A 131 -2.34 -13.23 -10.55
CA VAL A 131 -2.93 -14.12 -9.54
C VAL A 131 -4.43 -13.87 -9.35
N ASN A 132 -5.09 -13.24 -10.34
CA ASN A 132 -6.52 -12.94 -10.38
C ASN A 132 -7.02 -12.00 -9.27
N LEU A 133 -6.12 -11.19 -8.68
CA LEU A 133 -6.54 -10.14 -7.74
C LEU A 133 -7.01 -8.91 -8.54
N PRO A 134 -8.23 -8.40 -8.32
CA PRO A 134 -8.68 -7.16 -8.96
C PRO A 134 -7.76 -6.00 -8.60
N VAL A 135 -7.46 -5.15 -9.58
CA VAL A 135 -6.57 -3.99 -9.40
C VAL A 135 -7.26 -2.71 -9.88
N GLN A 136 -7.20 -1.66 -9.07
CA GLN A 136 -7.53 -0.30 -9.44
C GLN A 136 -6.36 0.62 -9.09
N GLY A 137 -6.17 1.65 -9.90
CA GLY A 137 -4.91 2.36 -9.88
C GLY A 137 -3.90 1.59 -10.72
N VAL A 138 -3.34 2.33 -11.65
CA VAL A 138 -2.00 2.31 -12.24
C VAL A 138 -1.94 3.74 -12.78
#